data_AF-A0A5N7VY25-F1
#
_entry.id   AF-A0A5N7VY25-F1
#
_cell.length_a   1.000
_cell.length_b   1.000
_cell.length_c   1.000
_cell.angle_alpha   90.00
_cell.angle_beta   90.00
_cell.angle_gamma   90.00
#
_symmetry.space_group_name_H-M   'P 1'
#
loop_
_entity.id
_entity.type
_entity.pdbx_description
1 polymer ?
#
loop_
_entity_poly.entity_id
_entity_poly.type
_entity_poly.pdbx_seq_one_letter_code
_entity_poly.pdbx_strand_id
1 'polypeptide(L)'
;MPILLPPLLLISGMGFVLSAITHLAALAGQIDALDVHLAKDTLRMFTSVMSMGIFAVWVPAALIAQRINNGNRLQFSWKKVLAGCPAWMRNSAYAIFIYAFVNFFLSIAVGMTGLRVFSGHWMIFYGMAFCIFFSSWNLPSLLAPRHCPAGHEVAHGNNFCPVCGLPADHSSQDA
;
A
#
# COMPACT_ATOMS: atom_id res chain seq x y z
N MET A 1 16.55 6.07 -3.58
CA MET A 1 15.27 5.33 -3.52
C MET A 1 15.04 4.29 -4.63
N PRO A 2 15.61 4.35 -5.86
CA PRO A 2 15.21 3.41 -6.91
C PRO A 2 15.67 1.97 -6.68
N ILE A 3 16.74 1.75 -5.91
CA ILE A 3 17.28 0.40 -5.64
C ILE A 3 16.42 -0.40 -4.64
N LEU A 4 15.72 0.27 -3.72
CA LEU A 4 14.90 -0.37 -2.69
C LEU A 4 13.45 -0.61 -3.12
N LEU A 5 12.98 0.05 -4.18
CA LEU A 5 11.62 -0.10 -4.69
C LEU A 5 11.33 -1.51 -5.24
N PRO A 6 12.19 -2.13 -6.09
CA PRO A 6 11.94 -3.46 -6.64
C PRO A 6 11.78 -4.56 -5.58
N PRO A 7 12.66 -4.70 -4.57
CA PRO A 7 12.48 -5.74 -3.57
C PRO A 7 11.21 -5.50 -2.73
N LEU A 8 10.86 -4.24 -2.41
CA LEU A 8 9.63 -3.93 -1.67
C LEU A 8 8.36 -4.23 -2.49
N LEU A 9 8.41 -3.98 -3.80
CA LEU A 9 7.34 -4.31 -4.74
C LEU A 9 7.15 -5.82 -4.85
N LEU A 10 8.24 -6.59 -4.93
CA LEU A 10 8.17 -8.06 -4.95
C LEU A 10 7.63 -8.63 -3.63
N ILE A 11 8.16 -8.17 -2.49
CA ILE A 11 7.72 -8.65 -1.17
C ILE A 11 6.24 -8.32 -0.94
N SER A 12 5.79 -7.11 -1.31
CA SER A 12 4.38 -6.73 -1.21
C SER A 12 3.47 -7.55 -2.12
N GLY A 13 3.89 -7.81 -3.37
CA GLY A 13 3.16 -8.66 -4.30
C GLY A 13 3.05 -10.10 -3.80
N MET A 14 4.15 -10.70 -3.33
CA MET A 14 4.14 -12.05 -2.77
C MET A 14 3.29 -12.16 -1.50
N GLY A 15 3.40 -11.18 -0.59
CA GLY A 15 2.56 -11.11 0.61
C GLY A 15 1.07 -10.96 0.29
N PHE A 16 0.73 -10.21 -0.77
CA PHE A 16 -0.64 -10.08 -1.25
C PHE A 16 -1.17 -11.41 -1.82
N VAL A 17 -0.39 -12.11 -2.64
CA VAL A 17 -0.82 -13.41 -3.20
C VAL A 17 -1.00 -14.45 -2.09
N LEU A 18 -0.06 -14.55 -1.15
CA LEU A 18 -0.17 -15.47 -0.02
C LEU A 18 -1.37 -15.15 0.88
N SER A 19 -1.62 -13.87 1.15
CA SER A 19 -2.79 -13.45 1.94
C SER A 19 -4.11 -13.70 1.19
N ALA A 20 -4.16 -13.49 -0.12
CA ALA A 20 -5.35 -13.79 -0.92
C ALA A 20 -5.65 -15.29 -0.95
N ILE A 21 -4.64 -16.15 -1.17
CA ILE A 21 -4.81 -17.61 -1.16
C ILE A 21 -5.30 -18.08 0.21
N THR A 22 -4.68 -17.62 1.29
CA THR A 22 -5.10 -17.99 2.66
C THR A 22 -6.50 -17.50 2.98
N HIS A 23 -6.89 -16.32 2.50
CA HIS A 23 -8.24 -15.81 2.68
C HIS A 23 -9.29 -16.60 1.90
N LEU A 24 -8.99 -16.99 0.65
CA LEU A 24 -9.86 -17.84 -0.17
C LEU A 24 -10.01 -19.24 0.44
N ALA A 25 -8.92 -19.83 0.93
CA ALA A 25 -8.96 -21.11 1.64
C ALA A 25 -9.79 -21.01 2.93
N ALA A 26 -9.68 -19.90 3.66
CA ALA A 26 -10.48 -19.65 4.86
C ALA A 26 -11.98 -19.44 4.54
N LEU A 27 -12.30 -18.81 3.41
CA LEU A 27 -13.68 -18.63 2.94
C LEU A 27 -14.32 -19.94 2.46
N ALA A 28 -13.54 -20.80 1.82
CA ALA A 28 -13.99 -22.11 1.36
C ALA A 28 -14.29 -23.10 2.52
N GLY A 29 -14.07 -22.71 3.77
CA GLY A 29 -14.22 -23.60 4.92
C GLY A 29 -13.09 -24.63 5.04
N GLN A 30 -12.03 -24.51 4.22
CA GLN A 30 -10.88 -25.41 4.20
C GLN A 30 -9.90 -25.18 5.37
N ILE A 31 -10.28 -24.35 6.34
CA ILE A 31 -9.44 -23.98 7.48
C ILE A 31 -9.12 -25.19 8.34
N ASP A 32 -10.09 -26.09 8.53
CA ASP A 32 -9.93 -27.34 9.27
C ASP A 32 -8.98 -28.31 8.54
N ALA A 33 -8.99 -28.34 7.21
CA ALA A 33 -8.07 -29.16 6.42
C ALA A 33 -6.63 -28.61 6.50
N LEU A 34 -6.47 -27.29 6.58
CA LEU A 34 -5.17 -26.65 6.73
C LEU A 34 -4.61 -26.84 8.14
N ASP A 35 -5.45 -26.77 9.17
CA ASP A 35 -5.08 -27.05 10.58
C ASP A 35 -4.74 -28.52 10.81
N VAL A 36 -5.32 -29.44 10.02
CA VAL A 36 -5.03 -30.89 10.11
C VAL A 36 -3.76 -31.29 9.35
N HIS A 37 -3.43 -30.61 8.25
CA HIS A 37 -2.25 -30.95 7.44
C HIS A 37 -1.00 -30.13 7.76
N LEU A 38 -1.14 -28.98 8.42
CA LEU A 38 -0.03 -28.14 8.81
C LEU A 38 0.21 -28.24 10.32
N ALA A 39 1.46 -28.49 10.72
CA ALA A 39 1.81 -28.46 12.13
C ALA A 39 1.45 -27.08 12.73
N LYS A 40 0.82 -27.07 13.92
CA LYS A 40 0.42 -25.83 14.63
C LYS A 40 1.57 -24.82 14.74
N ASP A 41 2.80 -25.30 14.89
CA ASP A 41 4.00 -24.46 14.96
C ASP A 41 4.30 -23.77 13.64
N THR A 42 4.11 -24.44 12.51
CA THR A 42 4.26 -23.86 11.17
C THR A 42 3.22 -22.77 10.92
N LEU A 43 1.97 -22.98 11.33
CA LEU A 43 0.88 -22.01 11.16
C LEU A 43 1.08 -20.76 12.03
N ARG A 44 1.61 -20.94 13.25
CA ARG A 44 2.03 -19.83 14.13
C ARG A 44 3.18 -19.04 13.53
N MET A 45 4.22 -19.72 13.04
CA MET A 45 5.34 -19.05 12.35
C MET A 45 4.87 -18.29 11.10
N PHE A 46 4.01 -18.90 10.29
CA PHE A 46 3.46 -18.23 9.11
C PHE A 46 2.69 -16.96 9.49
N THR A 47 1.80 -17.06 10.48
CA THR A 47 1.01 -15.92 10.96
C THR A 47 1.89 -14.80 11.51
N SER A 48 2.94 -15.14 12.27
CA SER A 48 3.86 -14.15 12.83
C SER A 48 4.71 -13.49 11.75
N VAL A 49 5.24 -14.25 10.79
CA VAL A 49 6.04 -13.74 9.67
C VAL A 49 5.21 -12.82 8.78
N MET A 50 3.98 -13.19 8.43
CA MET A 50 3.08 -12.32 7.64
C MET A 50 2.74 -11.04 8.41
N SER A 51 2.48 -11.13 9.72
CA SER A 51 2.14 -9.95 10.53
C SER A 51 3.33 -9.01 10.68
N MET A 52 4.53 -9.53 10.91
CA MET A 52 5.76 -8.71 10.96
C MET A 52 6.13 -8.13 9.60
N GLY A 53 5.94 -8.91 8.53
CA GLY A 53 6.22 -8.51 7.16
C GLY A 53 5.36 -7.33 6.70
N ILE A 54 4.15 -7.16 7.23
CA ILE A 54 3.36 -5.94 7.00
C ILE A 54 4.14 -4.71 7.40
N PHE A 55 4.74 -4.67 8.60
CA PHE A 55 5.44 -3.47 9.06
C PHE A 55 6.64 -3.15 8.17
N ALA A 56 7.39 -4.18 7.75
CA ALA A 56 8.54 -4.02 6.85
C ALA A 56 8.16 -3.35 5.51
N VAL A 57 6.96 -3.63 5.01
CA VAL A 57 6.48 -3.16 3.72
C VAL A 57 5.65 -1.87 3.87
N TRP A 58 4.85 -1.77 4.92
CA TRP A 58 3.92 -0.66 5.17
C TRP A 58 4.62 0.61 5.61
N VAL A 59 5.68 0.52 6.43
CA VAL A 59 6.42 1.72 6.88
C VAL A 59 7.00 2.49 5.68
N PRO A 60 7.75 1.87 4.75
CA PRO A 60 8.21 2.55 3.54
C PRO A 60 7.05 3.06 2.67
N ALA A 61 5.98 2.28 2.52
CA ALA A 61 4.81 2.70 1.74
C ALA A 61 4.13 3.95 2.33
N ALA A 62 3.99 4.02 3.64
CA ALA A 62 3.41 5.16 4.35
C ALA A 62 4.29 6.42 4.21
N LEU A 63 5.62 6.27 4.30
CA LEU A 63 6.55 7.38 4.08
C LEU A 63 6.49 7.92 2.65
N ILE A 64 6.41 7.03 1.65
CA ILE A 64 6.21 7.41 0.24
C ILE A 64 4.87 8.14 0.06
N ALA A 65 3.78 7.60 0.60
CA ALA A 65 2.46 8.21 0.49
C ALA A 65 2.39 9.59 1.18
N GLN A 66 3.09 9.76 2.31
CA GLN A 66 3.22 11.06 2.96
C GLN A 66 4.03 12.03 2.12
N ARG A 67 5.15 11.58 1.54
CA ARG A 67 6.01 12.41 0.68
C ARG A 67 5.25 12.92 -0.54
N ILE A 68 4.44 12.07 -1.19
CA ILE A 68 3.59 12.45 -2.34
C ILE A 68 2.54 13.51 -1.94
N ASN A 69 2.08 13.52 -0.69
CA ASN A 69 1.14 14.50 -0.17
C ASN A 69 1.82 15.69 0.56
N ASN A 70 3.11 15.95 0.28
CA ASN A 70 3.91 17.02 0.90
C ASN A 70 3.93 16.99 2.44
N GLY A 71 3.76 15.81 3.04
CA GLY A 71 3.68 15.65 4.50
C GLY A 71 2.43 16.27 5.15
N ASN A 72 1.55 16.92 4.39
CA ASN A 72 0.36 17.56 4.94
C ASN A 72 -0.75 16.53 5.14
N ARG A 73 -0.92 16.05 6.38
CA ARG A 73 -1.93 15.05 6.76
C ARG A 73 -3.36 15.50 6.47
N LEU A 74 -3.63 16.81 6.47
CA LEU A 74 -4.98 17.36 6.26
C LEU A 74 -5.43 17.29 4.80
N GLN A 75 -4.51 17.22 3.84
CA GLN A 75 -4.81 17.13 2.40
C GLN A 75 -4.39 15.80 1.78
N PHE A 76 -4.39 14.73 2.59
CA PHE A 76 -4.01 13.40 2.12
C PHE A 76 -4.99 12.91 1.04
N SER A 77 -4.48 12.71 -0.19
CA SER A 77 -5.29 12.27 -1.32
C SER A 77 -4.81 10.93 -1.87
N TRP A 78 -5.63 9.89 -1.70
CA TRP A 78 -5.40 8.57 -2.29
C TRP A 78 -5.33 8.62 -3.83
N LYS A 79 -6.03 9.57 -4.46
CA LYS A 79 -5.98 9.76 -5.92
C LYS A 79 -4.58 10.18 -6.38
N LYS A 80 -3.89 11.04 -5.61
CA LYS A 80 -2.51 11.47 -5.88
C LYS A 80 -1.52 10.32 -5.67
N VAL A 81 -1.66 9.60 -4.56
CA VAL A 81 -0.78 8.47 -4.21
C VAL A 81 -0.88 7.35 -5.25
N LEU A 82 -2.07 7.09 -5.78
CA LEU A 82 -2.35 6.03 -6.77
C LEU A 82 -2.47 6.58 -8.20
N ALA A 83 -1.87 7.74 -8.49
CA ALA A 83 -1.93 8.36 -9.82
C ALA A 83 -1.17 7.54 -10.88
N GLY A 84 -0.10 6.84 -10.50
CA GLY A 84 0.66 5.97 -11.39
C GLY A 84 0.06 4.57 -11.60
N CYS A 85 -0.98 4.20 -10.87
CA CYS A 85 -1.67 2.91 -11.05
C CYS A 85 -2.71 2.98 -12.19
N PRO A 86 -2.83 1.94 -13.03
CA PRO A 86 -3.93 1.84 -13.99
C PRO A 86 -5.27 1.75 -13.26
N ALA A 87 -6.35 2.17 -13.93
CA ALA A 87 -7.67 2.28 -13.32
C ALA A 87 -8.18 0.96 -12.73
N TRP A 88 -7.95 -0.18 -13.40
CA TRP A 88 -8.37 -1.49 -12.91
C TRP A 88 -7.71 -1.85 -11.58
N MET A 89 -6.42 -1.53 -11.42
CA MET A 89 -5.63 -1.83 -10.23
C MET A 89 -6.09 -0.97 -9.05
N ARG A 90 -6.28 0.33 -9.30
CA ARG A 90 -6.80 1.27 -8.31
C ARG A 90 -8.21 0.88 -7.84
N ASN A 91 -9.09 0.52 -8.77
CA ASN A 91 -10.45 0.10 -8.44
C ASN A 91 -10.46 -1.22 -7.65
N SER A 92 -9.59 -2.18 -8.02
CA SER A 92 -9.44 -3.44 -7.29
C SER A 92 -8.94 -3.20 -5.87
N ALA A 93 -7.97 -2.30 -5.67
CA ALA A 93 -7.48 -1.93 -4.35
C ALA A 93 -8.58 -1.33 -3.47
N TYR A 94 -9.41 -0.43 -4.01
CA TYR A 94 -10.57 0.11 -3.28
C TYR A 94 -11.62 -0.96 -2.96
N ALA A 95 -11.92 -1.85 -3.90
CA ALA A 95 -12.87 -2.94 -3.69
C ALA A 95 -12.39 -3.90 -2.59
N ILE A 96 -11.11 -4.29 -2.63
CA ILE A 96 -10.48 -5.16 -1.62
C ILE A 96 -10.46 -4.47 -0.25
N PHE A 97 -10.13 -3.18 -0.21
CA PHE A 97 -10.14 -2.39 1.04
C PHE A 97 -11.53 -2.38 1.67
N ILE A 98 -12.57 -2.04 0.89
CA ILE A 98 -13.95 -2.01 1.38
C ILE A 98 -14.38 -3.40 1.85
N TYR A 99 -14.13 -4.43 1.03
CA TYR A 99 -14.46 -5.82 1.35
C TYR A 99 -13.82 -6.26 2.66
N ALA A 100 -12.51 -6.11 2.81
CA ALA A 100 -11.79 -6.60 3.98
C ALA A 100 -12.07 -5.75 5.23
N PHE A 101 -12.37 -4.45 5.08
CA PHE A 101 -12.87 -3.61 6.17
C PHE A 101 -14.22 -4.12 6.68
N VAL A 102 -15.20 -4.32 5.78
CA VAL A 102 -16.52 -4.86 6.14
C VAL A 102 -16.40 -6.24 6.75
N ASN A 103 -15.65 -7.16 6.12
CA ASN A 103 -15.45 -8.51 6.61
C ASN A 103 -14.78 -8.53 8.00
N PHE A 104 -13.88 -7.58 8.31
CA PHE A 104 -13.27 -7.47 9.63
C PHE A 104 -14.29 -7.13 10.72
N PHE A 105 -15.08 -6.07 10.53
CA PHE A 105 -16.08 -5.67 11.53
C PHE A 105 -17.17 -6.73 11.69
N LEU A 106 -17.60 -7.37 10.60
CA LEU A 106 -18.53 -8.50 10.67
C LEU A 106 -17.94 -9.69 11.43
N SER A 107 -16.68 -10.03 11.18
CA SER A 107 -16.02 -11.14 11.88
C SER A 107 -15.93 -10.87 13.38
N ILE A 108 -15.59 -9.64 13.77
CA ILE A 108 -15.58 -9.23 15.20
C ILE A 108 -16.98 -9.32 15.80
N ALA A 109 -18.00 -8.81 15.10
CA ALA A 109 -19.38 -8.81 15.60
C ALA A 109 -19.94 -10.23 15.83
N VAL A 110 -19.52 -11.20 15.02
CA VAL A 110 -19.93 -12.62 15.12
C VAL A 110 -18.96 -13.43 16.00
N GLY A 111 -17.96 -12.80 16.61
CA GLY A 111 -16.99 -13.48 17.50
C GLY A 111 -16.03 -14.42 16.77
N MET A 112 -15.88 -14.27 15.46
CA MET A 112 -14.95 -15.06 14.66
C MET A 112 -13.51 -14.63 14.93
N THR A 113 -12.64 -15.59 15.23
CA THR A 113 -11.21 -15.37 15.47
C THR A 113 -10.37 -16.28 14.57
N GLY A 114 -9.07 -16.00 14.45
CA GLY A 114 -8.13 -16.83 13.69
C GLY A 114 -7.86 -16.35 12.26
N LEU A 115 -7.37 -17.27 11.43
CA LEU A 115 -6.79 -16.99 10.11
C LEU A 115 -7.69 -16.18 9.18
N ARG A 116 -9.02 -16.30 9.29
CA ARG A 116 -9.97 -15.56 8.44
C ARG A 116 -9.93 -14.04 8.67
N VAL A 117 -9.73 -13.61 9.92
CA VAL A 117 -9.64 -12.18 10.26
C VAL A 117 -8.26 -11.64 9.89
N PHE A 118 -7.20 -12.38 10.24
CA PHE A 118 -5.82 -11.98 9.97
C PHE A 118 -5.49 -11.94 8.47
N SER A 119 -5.94 -12.92 7.68
CA SER A 119 -5.70 -12.96 6.22
C SER A 119 -6.32 -11.77 5.49
N GLY A 120 -7.52 -11.35 5.87
CA GLY A 120 -8.16 -10.15 5.30
C GLY A 120 -7.37 -8.88 5.59
N HIS A 121 -6.85 -8.74 6.82
CA HIS A 121 -5.97 -7.64 7.20
C HIS A 121 -4.68 -7.62 6.38
N TRP A 122 -4.02 -8.76 6.27
CA TRP A 122 -2.79 -8.90 5.47
C TRP A 122 -3.01 -8.49 4.02
N MET A 123 -4.13 -8.91 3.42
CA MET A 123 -4.48 -8.60 2.05
C MET A 123 -4.62 -7.10 1.80
N ILE A 124 -5.22 -6.35 2.73
CA ILE A 124 -5.30 -4.88 2.62
C ILE A 124 -3.91 -4.26 2.64
N PHE A 125 -3.11 -4.56 3.66
CA PHE A 125 -1.82 -3.87 3.86
C PHE A 125 -0.83 -4.18 2.75
N TYR A 126 -0.69 -5.46 2.38
CA TYR A 126 0.20 -5.85 1.29
C TYR A 126 -0.31 -5.34 -0.07
N GLY A 127 -1.61 -5.43 -0.33
CA GLY A 127 -2.21 -4.95 -1.59
C GLY A 127 -2.07 -3.43 -1.76
N MET A 128 -2.36 -2.66 -0.71
CA MET A 128 -2.21 -1.20 -0.73
C MET A 128 -0.75 -0.79 -0.86
N ALA A 129 0.16 -1.44 -0.13
CA ALA A 129 1.59 -1.16 -0.27
C ALA A 129 2.11 -1.47 -1.68
N PHE A 130 1.67 -2.59 -2.27
CA PHE A 130 1.98 -2.92 -3.66
C PHE A 130 1.51 -1.83 -4.63
N CYS A 131 0.29 -1.31 -4.45
CA CYS A 131 -0.22 -0.21 -5.28
C CYS A 131 0.60 1.07 -5.10
N ILE A 132 1.02 1.41 -3.89
CA ILE A 132 1.85 2.59 -3.62
C ILE A 132 3.23 2.46 -4.31
N PHE A 133 3.88 1.30 -4.16
CA PHE A 133 5.16 1.05 -4.82
C PHE A 133 5.04 1.01 -6.34
N PHE A 134 4.00 0.36 -6.87
CA PHE A 134 3.75 0.32 -8.31
C PHE A 134 3.49 1.71 -8.88
N SER A 135 2.67 2.52 -8.20
CA SER A 135 2.37 3.90 -8.59
C SER A 135 3.65 4.75 -8.65
N SER A 136 4.49 4.66 -7.63
CA SER A 136 5.77 5.39 -7.59
C SER A 136 6.82 4.87 -8.59
N TRP A 137 6.76 3.59 -8.95
CA TRP A 137 7.61 3.00 -9.99
C TRP A 137 7.21 3.48 -11.38
N ASN A 138 5.90 3.51 -11.65
CA ASN A 138 5.35 3.87 -12.96
C ASN A 138 5.37 5.40 -13.21
N LEU A 139 5.29 6.20 -12.14
CA LEU A 139 5.33 7.66 -12.22
C LEU A 139 6.38 8.23 -11.25
N PRO A 140 7.69 8.15 -11.58
CA PRO A 140 8.77 8.57 -10.68
C PRO A 140 8.79 10.08 -10.42
N SER A 141 8.15 10.88 -11.28
CA SER A 141 7.97 12.33 -11.09
C SER A 141 7.16 12.67 -9.81
N LEU A 142 6.37 11.73 -9.30
CA LEU A 142 5.68 11.87 -7.99
C LEU A 142 6.66 12.01 -6.82
N LEU A 143 7.88 11.49 -6.96
CA LEU A 143 8.92 11.54 -5.93
C LEU A 143 10.04 12.54 -6.25
N ALA A 144 10.07 13.07 -7.47
CA ALA A 144 11.08 14.02 -7.91
C ALA A 144 10.84 15.39 -7.25
N PRO A 145 11.82 15.96 -6.55
CA PRO A 145 11.68 17.30 -5.98
C PRO A 145 11.48 18.34 -7.09
N ARG A 146 10.44 19.17 -6.97
CA ARG A 146 10.23 20.30 -7.88
C ARG A 146 11.07 21.47 -7.39
N HIS A 147 11.60 22.24 -8.32
CA HIS A 147 12.36 23.46 -8.01
C HIS A 147 11.72 24.65 -8.71
N CYS A 148 11.83 25.84 -8.13
CA CYS A 148 11.51 27.07 -8.82
C CYS A 148 12.68 27.48 -9.74
N PRO A 149 12.48 28.45 -10.65
CA PRO A 149 13.57 28.94 -11.52
C PRO A 149 14.77 29.50 -10.75
N ALA A 150 14.57 29.93 -9.50
CA ALA A 150 15.63 30.38 -8.60
C ALA A 150 16.31 29.24 -7.82
N GLY A 151 15.93 27.98 -8.04
CA GLY A 151 16.56 26.80 -7.44
C GLY A 151 16.03 26.38 -6.06
N HIS A 152 14.99 27.03 -5.52
CA HIS A 152 14.38 26.60 -4.25
C HIS A 152 13.49 25.38 -4.44
N GLU A 153 13.53 24.44 -3.50
CA GLU A 153 12.62 23.29 -3.48
C GLU A 153 11.17 23.75 -3.25
N VAL A 154 10.25 23.28 -4.10
CA VAL A 154 8.83 23.60 -4.05
C VAL A 154 8.04 22.32 -3.85
N ALA A 155 7.16 22.31 -2.85
CA ALA A 155 6.25 21.21 -2.59
C ALA A 155 5.32 20.96 -3.79
N HIS A 156 4.99 19.71 -4.12
CA HIS A 156 4.20 19.32 -5.31
C HIS A 156 2.79 19.92 -5.40
N GLY A 157 2.31 20.57 -4.34
CA GLY A 157 0.99 21.20 -4.26
C GLY A 157 1.03 22.73 -4.35
N ASN A 158 2.22 23.33 -4.39
CA ASN A 158 2.39 24.77 -4.45
C ASN A 158 2.69 25.19 -5.89
N ASN A 159 1.82 26.04 -6.45
CA ASN A 159 2.04 26.64 -7.77
C ASN A 159 3.08 27.77 -7.73
N PHE A 160 3.39 28.27 -6.52
CA PHE A 160 4.35 29.35 -6.29
C PHE A 160 5.36 28.94 -5.23
N CYS A 161 6.60 29.39 -5.37
CA CYS A 161 7.64 29.17 -4.38
C CYS A 161 7.33 29.97 -3.11
N PRO A 162 7.31 29.34 -1.91
CA PRO A 162 7.04 30.06 -0.66
C PRO A 162 8.18 31.01 -0.26
N VAL A 163 9.38 30.84 -0.82
CA VAL A 163 10.56 31.67 -0.51
C VAL A 163 10.64 32.90 -1.41
N CYS A 164 10.53 32.71 -2.74
CA CYS A 164 10.74 33.79 -3.71
C CYS A 164 9.50 34.24 -4.48
N GLY A 165 8.34 33.58 -4.29
CA GLY A 165 7.09 33.93 -4.96
C GLY A 165 7.03 33.60 -6.46
N LEU A 166 8.11 33.13 -7.08
CA LEU A 166 8.13 32.73 -8.48
C LEU A 166 7.23 31.50 -8.72
N PRO A 167 6.59 31.39 -9.90
CA PRO A 167 5.84 30.19 -10.25
C PRO A 167 6.76 28.97 -10.22
N ALA A 168 6.26 27.86 -9.69
CA ALA A 168 6.96 26.57 -9.74
C ALA A 168 7.13 26.19 -11.21
N ASP A 169 8.33 25.73 -11.59
CA ASP A 169 8.56 25.35 -12.98
C ASP A 169 7.63 24.16 -13.35
N HIS A 170 6.86 24.35 -14.43
CA HIS A 170 5.95 23.35 -15.00
C HIS A 170 6.64 22.47 -16.07
N SER A 171 7.92 22.72 -16.38
CA SER A 171 8.62 22.23 -17.58
C SER A 171 8.86 20.73 -17.74
N SER A 172 8.27 19.85 -16.92
CA SER A 172 8.45 18.39 -17.07
C SER A 172 7.17 17.55 -16.97
N GLN A 173 5.98 18.16 -17.08
CA GLN A 173 4.71 17.41 -17.01
C GLN A 173 4.11 17.01 -18.38
N ASP A 174 4.68 17.46 -19.51
CA ASP A 174 4.13 17.21 -20.86
C ASP A 174 5.09 16.49 -21.84
N ALA A 175 5.95 15.59 -21.35
CA ALA A 175 6.75 14.69 -22.20
C ALA A 175 6.61 13.23 -21.78
#